data_AF-A8HA85-F1
#
_entry.id   AF-A8HA85-F1
#
_cell.length_a   1.000
_cell.length_b   1.000
_cell.length_c   1.000
_cell.angle_alpha   90.00
_cell.angle_beta   90.00
_cell.angle_gamma   90.00
#
_symmetry.space_group_name_H-M   'P 1'
#
loop_
_entity.id
_entity.type
_entity.pdbx_description
1 polymer ?
#
loop_
_entity_poly.entity_id
_entity_poly.type
_entity_poly.pdbx_seq_one_letter_code
_entity_poly.pdbx_strand_id
1 'polypeptide(L)'
;MYKALRTYTSIALLLFSIPAFSEEVARVTLENGATVKLNDDFTWEYVILESQIKPDTAVPVTLPATVGTVVAVESAAPAISEAPTTAVPSTLPAKTETLTSSAIAQSALLKSTAKGGVKVSFLDSQWDDDGRLGLTFELNSNSPEHYVMIELEVSLFADSGALIKKETVKVWQAVFRMPDTYLRKGQTRDSRVFWIEDLDPKLWTKELMSLKIGEMDSRM
;
A
#
# COMPACT_ATOMS: atom_id res chain seq x y z
N MET A 1 44.88 -18.40 -21.45
CA MET A 1 43.96 -17.47 -22.16
C MET A 1 42.49 -17.90 -22.05
N TYR A 2 42.06 -19.06 -22.58
CA TYR A 2 40.64 -19.49 -22.56
C TYR A 2 39.84 -19.30 -21.25
N LYS A 3 40.44 -19.56 -20.07
CA LYS A 3 39.75 -19.35 -18.77
C LYS A 3 39.33 -17.88 -18.56
N ALA A 4 40.19 -16.93 -18.90
CA ALA A 4 39.91 -15.49 -18.77
C ALA A 4 38.79 -15.05 -19.74
N LEU A 5 38.84 -15.53 -20.99
CA LEU A 5 37.78 -15.26 -21.97
C LEU A 5 36.42 -15.76 -21.46
N ARG A 6 36.35 -16.98 -20.89
CA ARG A 6 35.11 -17.53 -20.34
C ARG A 6 34.58 -16.76 -19.13
N THR A 7 35.46 -16.24 -18.25
CA THR A 7 35.03 -15.35 -17.16
C THR A 7 34.50 -14.01 -17.66
N TYR A 8 35.09 -13.42 -18.70
CA TYR A 8 34.55 -12.20 -19.30
C TYR A 8 33.18 -12.44 -19.97
N THR A 9 32.96 -13.59 -20.62
CA THR A 9 31.63 -13.97 -21.12
C THR A 9 30.59 -14.08 -20.00
N SER A 10 30.94 -14.70 -18.87
CA SER A 10 30.03 -14.79 -17.71
C SER A 10 29.71 -13.43 -17.08
N ILE A 11 30.69 -12.53 -17.00
CA ILE A 11 30.48 -11.16 -16.48
C ILE A 11 29.60 -10.34 -17.44
N ALA A 12 29.85 -10.43 -18.76
CA ALA A 12 29.04 -9.75 -19.76
C ALA A 12 27.57 -10.23 -19.76
N LEU A 13 27.34 -11.52 -19.55
CA LEU A 13 25.98 -12.07 -19.45
C LEU A 13 25.26 -11.61 -18.16
N LEU A 14 25.98 -11.45 -17.06
CA LEU A 14 25.43 -10.93 -15.80
C LEU A 14 25.03 -9.45 -15.92
N LEU A 15 25.84 -8.64 -16.60
CA LEU A 15 25.58 -7.21 -16.84
C LEU A 15 24.37 -6.94 -17.75
N PHE A 16 23.90 -7.95 -18.50
CA PHE A 16 22.68 -7.85 -19.31
C PHE A 16 21.40 -8.21 -18.52
N SER A 17 21.51 -8.65 -17.27
CA SER A 17 20.40 -9.06 -16.40
C SER A 17 19.94 -7.94 -15.45
N ILE A 18 19.96 -6.68 -15.91
CA ILE A 18 19.37 -5.56 -15.17
C ILE A 18 17.84 -5.66 -15.31
N PRO A 19 17.06 -5.68 -14.21
CA PRO A 19 15.61 -5.60 -14.32
C PRO A 19 15.23 -4.22 -14.88
N ALA A 20 14.45 -4.20 -15.97
CA ALA A 20 13.89 -2.96 -16.49
C ALA A 20 12.90 -2.40 -15.46
N PHE A 21 13.21 -1.22 -14.90
CA PHE A 21 12.25 -0.45 -14.13
C PHE A 21 11.30 0.22 -15.13
N SER A 22 10.09 -0.33 -15.26
CA SER A 22 9.08 0.18 -16.18
C SER A 22 8.61 1.56 -15.74
N GLU A 23 8.78 2.56 -16.61
CA GLU A 23 8.44 3.96 -16.32
C GLU A 23 6.98 4.27 -16.68
N GLU A 24 6.39 5.29 -16.05
CA GLU A 24 4.97 5.63 -16.20
C GLU A 24 4.74 6.40 -17.52
N VAL A 25 4.14 5.75 -18.52
CA VAL A 25 3.90 6.35 -19.84
C VAL A 25 2.58 7.11 -19.89
N ALA A 26 1.52 6.58 -19.28
CA ALA A 26 0.22 7.26 -19.22
C ALA A 26 -0.64 6.82 -18.03
N ARG A 27 -1.45 7.74 -17.51
CA ARG A 27 -2.65 7.42 -16.71
C ARG A 27 -3.88 7.63 -17.59
N VAL A 28 -4.74 6.62 -17.66
CA VAL A 28 -5.99 6.65 -18.42
C VAL A 28 -7.15 6.39 -17.48
N THR A 29 -8.06 7.36 -17.35
CA THR A 29 -9.34 7.16 -16.65
C THR A 29 -10.31 6.50 -17.61
N LEU A 30 -10.72 5.27 -17.31
CA LEU A 30 -11.72 4.52 -18.08
C LEU A 30 -13.14 5.11 -17.89
N GLU A 31 -14.06 4.73 -18.77
CA GLU A 31 -15.47 5.16 -18.74
C GLU A 31 -16.21 4.74 -17.45
N ASN A 32 -15.75 3.67 -16.79
CA ASN A 32 -16.21 3.24 -15.47
C ASN A 32 -15.56 4.02 -14.30
N GLY A 33 -14.81 5.09 -14.63
CA GLY A 33 -14.04 5.93 -13.72
C GLY A 33 -12.68 5.38 -13.28
N ALA A 34 -12.34 4.11 -13.57
CA ALA A 34 -11.13 3.48 -13.06
C ALA A 34 -9.86 4.06 -13.69
N THR A 35 -8.94 4.54 -12.86
CA THR A 35 -7.62 5.00 -13.31
C THR A 35 -6.72 3.79 -13.56
N VAL A 36 -6.28 3.62 -14.81
CA VAL A 36 -5.29 2.62 -15.22
C VAL A 36 -3.96 3.33 -15.46
N LYS A 37 -2.87 2.79 -14.92
CA LYS A 37 -1.50 3.18 -15.28
C LYS A 37 -1.00 2.24 -16.37
N LEU A 38 -0.55 2.79 -17.48
CA LEU A 38 0.09 2.08 -18.58
C LEU A 38 1.60 2.24 -18.47
N ASN A 39 2.31 1.11 -18.50
CA ASN A 39 3.76 1.02 -18.45
C ASN A 39 4.35 0.94 -19.88
N ASP A 40 5.62 1.30 -20.05
CA ASP A 40 6.31 1.28 -21.36
C ASP A 40 6.46 -0.14 -21.97
N ASP A 41 6.44 -1.17 -21.13
CA ASP A 41 6.43 -2.58 -21.53
C ASP A 41 5.06 -3.10 -22.02
N PHE A 42 4.09 -2.21 -22.25
CA PHE A 42 2.69 -2.49 -22.60
C PHE A 42 1.89 -3.25 -21.53
N THR A 43 2.43 -3.46 -20.33
CA THR A 43 1.63 -3.91 -19.17
C THR A 43 0.84 -2.75 -18.56
N TRP A 44 -0.24 -3.09 -17.86
CA TRP A 44 -1.12 -2.11 -17.22
C TRP A 44 -1.49 -2.56 -15.80
N GLU A 45 -1.73 -1.59 -14.93
CA GLU A 45 -2.18 -1.81 -13.55
C GLU A 45 -3.33 -0.86 -13.19
N TYR A 46 -4.25 -1.31 -12.33
CA TYR A 46 -5.29 -0.43 -11.78
C TYR A 46 -4.72 0.40 -10.62
N VAL A 47 -4.81 1.73 -10.73
CA VAL A 47 -4.44 2.67 -9.66
C VAL A 47 -5.57 2.74 -8.64
N ILE A 48 -5.62 1.72 -7.81
CA ILE A 48 -6.56 1.58 -6.68
C ILE A 48 -6.29 2.64 -5.62
N LEU A 49 -5.00 2.96 -5.40
CA LEU A 49 -4.53 3.91 -4.40
C LEU A 49 -3.87 5.11 -5.08
N GLU A 50 -4.46 6.29 -4.90
CA GLU A 50 -3.78 7.53 -5.23
C GLU A 50 -3.08 8.07 -3.97
N SER A 51 -1.75 8.13 -4.04
CA SER A 51 -0.94 8.84 -3.05
C SER A 51 -1.10 10.33 -3.29
N GLN A 52 -2.05 10.96 -2.61
CA GLN A 52 -2.23 12.41 -2.62
C GLN A 52 -0.99 13.09 -2.05
N ILE A 53 -0.04 13.45 -2.92
CA ILE A 53 0.91 14.53 -2.64
C ILE A 53 0.03 15.76 -2.49
N LYS A 54 -0.24 16.18 -1.26
CA LYS A 54 -0.94 17.43 -0.98
C LYS A 54 -0.25 18.52 -1.82
N PRO A 55 -0.93 19.14 -2.80
CA PRO A 55 -0.33 20.24 -3.51
C PRO A 55 -0.07 21.32 -2.48
N ASP A 56 1.20 21.64 -2.25
CA ASP A 56 1.52 22.79 -1.44
C ASP A 56 0.88 24.00 -2.14
N THR A 57 0.10 24.77 -1.39
CA THR A 57 -0.51 25.97 -1.95
C THR A 57 0.60 27.01 -1.98
N ALA A 58 1.43 26.90 -3.01
CA ALA A 58 2.46 27.86 -3.36
C ALA A 58 1.78 29.18 -3.73
N VAL A 59 1.35 29.92 -2.70
CA VAL A 59 0.90 31.28 -2.81
C VAL A 59 2.03 32.03 -3.52
N PRO A 60 1.81 32.62 -4.71
CA PRO A 60 2.85 33.37 -5.38
C PRO A 60 3.10 34.63 -4.55
N VAL A 61 4.13 34.57 -3.68
CA VAL A 61 4.63 35.70 -2.87
C VAL A 61 5.25 36.70 -3.84
N THR A 62 4.36 37.46 -4.48
CA THR A 62 4.69 38.49 -5.44
C THR A 62 5.30 39.64 -4.66
N LEU A 63 6.63 39.78 -4.79
CA LEU A 63 7.44 40.73 -4.04
C LEU A 63 6.87 42.17 -4.15
N PRO A 64 6.39 42.78 -3.06
CA PRO A 64 6.15 44.22 -3.05
C PRO A 64 7.51 44.92 -2.91
N ALA A 65 8.01 45.48 -4.01
CA ALA A 65 9.23 46.26 -4.00
C ALA A 65 9.04 47.60 -3.25
N THR A 66 10.10 48.04 -2.58
CA THR A 66 10.45 49.42 -2.25
C THR A 66 9.31 50.43 -2.01
N VAL A 67 9.07 50.75 -0.74
CA VAL A 67 8.70 52.12 -0.32
C VAL A 67 9.67 52.56 0.76
N GLY A 68 10.31 53.71 0.57
CA GLY A 68 11.27 54.27 1.52
C GLY A 68 10.67 55.36 2.42
N THR A 69 11.45 55.77 3.41
CA THR A 69 11.33 57.03 4.14
C THR A 69 10.06 57.22 5.00
N VAL A 70 10.16 56.78 6.26
CA VAL A 70 9.68 57.59 7.41
C VAL A 70 10.86 57.82 8.35
N VAL A 71 10.85 58.95 9.08
CA VAL A 71 11.98 59.47 9.86
C VAL A 71 11.54 59.73 11.29
N ALA A 72 12.46 59.51 12.25
CA ALA A 72 12.42 59.94 13.66
C ALA A 72 11.42 59.19 14.59
N VAL A 73 11.69 59.01 15.90
CA VAL A 73 12.92 59.18 16.72
C VAL A 73 12.77 58.40 18.04
N GLU A 74 13.88 57.84 18.57
CA GLU A 74 14.06 57.34 19.96
C GLU A 74 13.13 56.22 20.51
N SER A 75 13.44 55.48 21.59
CA SER A 75 14.65 55.45 22.46
C SER A 75 14.93 54.03 23.00
N ALA A 76 16.02 53.90 23.79
CA ALA A 76 16.36 52.80 24.71
C ALA A 76 16.66 51.38 24.16
N ALA A 77 17.96 51.03 24.21
CA ALA A 77 18.50 49.66 24.29
C ALA A 77 18.80 49.32 25.79
N PRO A 78 19.17 48.08 26.22
CA PRO A 78 19.64 46.89 25.47
C PRO A 78 18.71 45.65 25.74
N ALA A 79 19.06 44.36 25.90
CA ALA A 79 20.33 43.67 26.17
C ALA A 79 20.35 42.13 25.90
N ILE A 80 21.51 41.53 26.19
CA ILE A 80 21.85 40.10 26.41
C ILE A 80 20.83 39.34 27.31
N SER A 81 20.66 38.00 27.19
CA SER A 81 21.69 36.97 26.90
C SER A 81 21.17 35.69 26.18
N GLU A 82 22.14 34.81 25.85
CA GLU A 82 22.05 33.34 25.61
C GLU A 82 21.15 32.74 24.51
N ALA A 83 21.83 32.20 23.49
CA ALA A 83 21.48 30.96 22.77
C ALA A 83 22.38 29.81 23.31
N PRO A 84 22.22 28.51 22.95
CA PRO A 84 21.40 27.94 21.85
C PRO A 84 20.64 26.63 22.22
N THR A 85 20.19 25.91 21.18
CA THR A 85 19.96 24.44 21.08
C THR A 85 18.51 24.00 20.78
N THR A 86 18.29 23.74 19.48
CA THR A 86 17.54 22.60 18.93
C THR A 86 16.22 22.15 19.57
N ALA A 87 15.11 22.51 18.92
CA ALA A 87 13.97 21.62 18.76
C ALA A 87 13.41 21.79 17.32
N VAL A 88 13.55 20.77 16.47
CA VAL A 88 13.03 20.79 15.11
C VAL A 88 11.64 20.14 15.11
N PRO A 89 10.55 20.87 14.84
CA PRO A 89 9.28 20.25 14.49
C PRO A 89 9.40 19.70 13.06
N SER A 90 10.05 18.54 12.92
CA SER A 90 10.19 17.81 11.67
C SER A 90 8.86 17.13 11.32
N THR A 91 7.85 17.95 11.02
CA THR A 91 6.52 17.49 10.58
C THR A 91 6.62 16.95 9.16
N LEU A 92 7.09 15.70 9.07
CA LEU A 92 7.01 14.89 7.87
C LEU A 92 5.56 14.92 7.36
N PRO A 93 5.32 15.17 6.05
CA PRO A 93 3.97 15.08 5.51
C PRO A 93 3.51 13.62 5.61
N ALA A 94 2.48 13.38 6.42
CA ALA A 94 1.83 12.07 6.48
C ALA A 94 1.30 11.73 5.09
N LYS A 95 1.86 10.68 4.47
CA LYS A 95 1.45 10.17 3.17
C LYS A 95 0.12 9.43 3.31
N THR A 96 -0.98 10.17 3.38
CA THR A 96 -2.33 9.59 3.41
C THR A 96 -2.62 8.94 2.07
N GLU A 97 -2.48 7.62 2.00
CA GLU A 97 -2.89 6.85 0.83
C GLU A 97 -4.42 6.82 0.79
N THR A 98 -5.00 7.23 -0.33
CA THR A 98 -6.46 7.33 -0.52
C THR A 98 -6.90 6.46 -1.68
N LEU A 99 -7.98 5.69 -1.50
CA LEU A 99 -8.67 5.03 -2.61
C LEU A 99 -9.14 6.08 -3.63
N THR A 100 -8.96 5.77 -4.91
CA THR A 100 -9.60 6.55 -5.98
C THR A 100 -11.13 6.40 -5.91
N SER A 101 -11.88 7.41 -6.36
CA SER A 101 -13.36 7.38 -6.35
C SER A 101 -13.94 6.13 -7.05
N SER A 102 -13.26 5.68 -8.10
CA SER A 102 -13.56 4.45 -8.83
C SER A 102 -13.17 3.18 -8.11
N ALA A 103 -12.08 3.15 -7.33
CA ALA A 103 -11.80 2.05 -6.41
C ALA A 103 -12.88 1.91 -5.33
N ILE A 104 -13.42 3.03 -4.82
CA ILE A 104 -14.58 3.02 -3.93
C ILE A 104 -15.83 2.47 -4.64
N ALA A 105 -16.09 2.88 -5.88
CA ALA A 105 -17.20 2.37 -6.69
C ALA A 105 -17.06 0.88 -7.08
N GLN A 106 -15.82 0.36 -7.13
CA GLN A 106 -15.48 -1.03 -7.45
C GLN A 106 -15.02 -1.83 -6.22
N SER A 107 -15.45 -1.44 -5.02
CA SER A 107 -15.03 -2.05 -3.73
C SER A 107 -15.19 -3.57 -3.67
N ALA A 108 -16.19 -4.13 -4.36
CA ALA A 108 -16.39 -5.58 -4.50
C ALA A 108 -15.21 -6.31 -5.16
N LEU A 109 -14.46 -5.65 -6.05
CA LEU A 109 -13.23 -6.21 -6.63
C LEU A 109 -12.09 -6.21 -5.61
N LEU A 110 -11.95 -5.13 -4.83
CA LEU A 110 -10.90 -4.95 -3.81
C LEU A 110 -11.01 -5.95 -2.65
N LYS A 111 -12.24 -6.39 -2.37
CA LYS A 111 -12.59 -7.50 -1.47
C LYS A 111 -12.14 -8.89 -1.98
N SER A 112 -11.39 -8.97 -3.08
CA SER A 112 -10.81 -10.22 -3.59
C SER A 112 -9.43 -10.00 -4.19
N THR A 113 -8.59 -11.04 -4.18
CA THR A 113 -7.22 -10.97 -4.70
C THR A 113 -6.73 -12.36 -5.10
N ALA A 114 -5.81 -12.47 -6.05
CA ALA A 114 -5.32 -13.76 -6.54
C ALA A 114 -3.83 -13.74 -6.89
N LYS A 115 -3.12 -14.80 -6.52
CA LYS A 115 -1.66 -14.96 -6.70
C LYS A 115 -1.28 -16.43 -6.65
N GLY A 116 -0.32 -16.87 -7.46
CA GLY A 116 0.17 -18.26 -7.45
C GLY A 116 -0.90 -19.33 -7.76
N GLY A 117 -2.04 -18.95 -8.35
CA GLY A 117 -3.18 -19.85 -8.54
C GLY A 117 -4.10 -20.01 -7.32
N VAL A 118 -3.88 -19.27 -6.23
CA VAL A 118 -4.83 -19.13 -5.12
C VAL A 118 -5.60 -17.82 -5.27
N LYS A 119 -6.92 -17.90 -5.13
CA LYS A 119 -7.83 -16.77 -4.94
C LYS A 119 -8.15 -16.66 -3.45
N VAL A 120 -7.96 -15.48 -2.87
CA VAL A 120 -8.47 -15.13 -1.54
C VAL A 120 -9.61 -14.13 -1.72
N SER A 121 -10.73 -14.37 -1.05
CA SER A 121 -11.91 -13.49 -1.08
C SER A 121 -12.34 -13.18 0.34
N PHE A 122 -12.73 -11.94 0.61
CA PHE A 122 -13.44 -11.59 1.83
C PHE A 122 -14.76 -12.39 1.91
N LEU A 123 -15.01 -13.02 3.06
CA LEU A 123 -16.18 -13.86 3.29
C LEU A 123 -17.22 -13.15 4.16
N ASP A 124 -16.80 -12.63 5.31
CA ASP A 124 -17.67 -11.97 6.29
C ASP A 124 -16.88 -11.05 7.24
N SER A 125 -17.56 -10.04 7.80
CA SER A 125 -17.03 -9.15 8.84
C SER A 125 -18.00 -9.00 10.00
N GLN A 126 -17.50 -9.23 11.21
CA GLN A 126 -18.25 -9.15 12.46
C GLN A 126 -17.62 -8.13 13.40
N TRP A 127 -18.44 -7.43 14.19
CA TRP A 127 -17.97 -6.55 15.27
C TRP A 127 -18.15 -7.24 16.62
N ASP A 128 -17.15 -7.05 17.49
CA ASP A 128 -17.12 -7.56 18.86
C ASP A 128 -17.69 -6.54 19.86
N ASP A 129 -18.11 -7.00 21.05
CA ASP A 129 -18.54 -6.11 22.14
C ASP A 129 -17.38 -5.20 22.62
N ASP A 130 -16.13 -5.67 22.50
CA ASP A 130 -14.89 -4.91 22.71
C ASP A 130 -14.63 -3.84 21.62
N GLY A 131 -15.49 -3.70 20.61
CA GLY A 131 -15.33 -2.75 19.51
C GLY A 131 -14.27 -3.17 18.47
N ARG A 132 -13.97 -4.46 18.36
CA ARG A 132 -12.99 -5.03 17.41
C ARG A 132 -13.65 -5.46 16.11
N LEU A 133 -12.97 -5.26 14.99
CA LEU A 133 -13.40 -5.76 13.67
C LEU A 133 -12.81 -7.15 13.42
N GLY A 134 -13.64 -8.19 13.42
CA GLY A 134 -13.30 -9.54 13.02
C GLY A 134 -13.50 -9.73 11.51
N LEU A 135 -12.44 -10.11 10.79
CA LEU A 135 -12.50 -10.40 9.35
C LEU A 135 -12.29 -11.90 9.06
N THR A 136 -13.11 -12.46 8.17
CA THR A 136 -12.97 -13.84 7.67
C THR A 136 -12.78 -13.86 6.15
N PHE A 137 -11.95 -14.78 5.65
CA PHE A 137 -11.61 -14.89 4.23
C PHE A 137 -11.80 -16.33 3.72
N GLU A 138 -12.39 -16.48 2.54
CA GLU A 138 -12.38 -17.72 1.76
C GLU A 138 -11.05 -17.82 0.98
N LEU A 139 -10.36 -18.96 1.07
CA LEU A 139 -9.20 -19.29 0.24
C LEU A 139 -9.54 -20.45 -0.70
N ASN A 140 -9.52 -20.22 -2.01
CA ASN A 140 -9.69 -21.24 -3.03
C ASN A 140 -8.38 -21.41 -3.83
N SER A 141 -7.80 -22.62 -3.83
CA SER A 141 -6.61 -22.92 -4.63
C SER A 141 -6.95 -23.70 -5.88
N ASN A 142 -6.53 -23.19 -7.05
CA ASN A 142 -6.46 -23.92 -8.31
C ASN A 142 -4.99 -24.15 -8.77
N SER A 143 -4.03 -23.83 -7.90
CA SER A 143 -2.59 -24.06 -8.14
C SER A 143 -2.26 -25.55 -8.20
N PRO A 144 -1.27 -25.99 -9.00
CA PRO A 144 -0.70 -27.34 -8.88
C PRO A 144 0.08 -27.52 -7.56
N GLU A 145 0.57 -26.45 -6.95
CA GLU A 145 1.34 -26.48 -5.69
C GLU A 145 0.45 -26.77 -4.47
N HIS A 146 1.06 -27.07 -3.32
CA HIS A 146 0.35 -27.30 -2.06
C HIS A 146 0.80 -26.27 -1.02
N TYR A 147 -0.02 -25.23 -0.77
CA TYR A 147 0.37 -24.13 0.10
C TYR A 147 0.28 -24.49 1.59
N VAL A 148 1.33 -24.14 2.32
CA VAL A 148 1.48 -24.35 3.77
C VAL A 148 1.50 -23.05 4.56
N MET A 149 1.80 -21.93 3.92
CA MET A 149 1.61 -20.58 4.46
C MET A 149 1.07 -19.66 3.37
N ILE A 150 0.09 -18.83 3.70
CA ILE A 150 -0.33 -17.70 2.86
C ILE A 150 -0.50 -16.48 3.76
N GLU A 151 0.22 -15.42 3.44
CA GLU A 151 0.14 -14.13 4.10
C GLU A 151 -0.65 -13.14 3.26
N LEU A 152 -1.53 -12.37 3.91
CA LEU A 152 -2.40 -11.38 3.28
C LEU A 152 -2.18 -10.02 3.94
N GLU A 153 -1.80 -9.05 3.12
CA GLU A 153 -1.78 -7.63 3.45
C GLU A 153 -3.21 -7.10 3.27
N VAL A 154 -3.84 -6.69 4.39
CA VAL A 154 -5.20 -6.16 4.46
C VAL A 154 -5.11 -4.66 4.76
N SER A 155 -5.55 -3.83 3.82
CA SER A 155 -5.60 -2.38 4.00
C SER A 155 -7.06 -1.95 4.18
N LEU A 156 -7.38 -1.26 5.28
CA LEU A 156 -8.73 -0.78 5.61
C LEU A 156 -8.84 0.72 5.35
N PHE A 157 -9.91 1.13 4.67
CA PHE A 157 -10.13 2.50 4.24
C PHE A 157 -11.45 3.02 4.80
N ALA A 158 -11.46 4.29 5.20
CA ALA A 158 -12.65 4.97 5.66
C ALA A 158 -13.68 5.12 4.55
N ASP A 159 -14.93 5.44 4.90
CA ASP A 159 -16.02 5.72 3.95
C ASP A 159 -15.74 6.89 2.98
N SER A 160 -14.69 7.67 3.25
CA SER A 160 -14.12 8.73 2.39
C SER A 160 -13.02 8.26 1.43
N GLY A 161 -12.56 7.02 1.54
CA GLY A 161 -11.42 6.45 0.82
C GLY A 161 -10.07 6.54 1.52
N ALA A 162 -9.93 7.27 2.62
CA ALA A 162 -8.63 7.42 3.31
C ALA A 162 -8.21 6.14 4.06
N LEU A 163 -6.96 5.71 3.92
CA LEU A 163 -6.40 4.56 4.67
C LEU A 163 -6.50 4.84 6.19
N ILE A 164 -7.16 3.94 6.93
CA ILE A 164 -7.22 3.98 8.39
C ILE A 164 -6.10 3.14 9.00
N LYS A 165 -6.05 1.85 8.63
CA LYS A 165 -5.13 0.86 9.21
C LYS A 165 -4.72 -0.14 8.15
N LYS A 166 -3.52 -0.69 8.31
CA LYS A 166 -2.93 -1.68 7.40
C LYS A 166 -2.32 -2.80 8.23
N GLU A 167 -2.80 -4.02 8.02
CA GLU A 167 -2.54 -5.18 8.85
C GLU A 167 -2.05 -6.35 7.99
N THR A 168 -1.05 -7.10 8.45
CA THR A 168 -0.47 -8.23 7.69
C THR A 168 -0.75 -9.54 8.41
N VAL A 169 -1.70 -10.31 7.88
CA VAL A 169 -2.26 -11.50 8.55
C VAL A 169 -1.96 -12.80 7.81
N LYS A 170 -1.58 -13.82 8.58
CA LYS A 170 -1.34 -15.18 8.06
C LYS A 170 -2.66 -15.93 7.93
N VAL A 171 -3.39 -15.62 6.86
CA VAL A 171 -4.73 -16.17 6.53
C VAL A 171 -4.76 -17.68 6.40
N TRP A 172 -3.66 -18.29 5.97
CA TRP A 172 -3.50 -19.74 5.97
C TRP A 172 -2.18 -20.14 6.61
N GLN A 173 -2.24 -21.12 7.51
CA GLN A 173 -1.08 -21.83 8.02
C GLN A 173 -1.45 -23.31 8.21
N ALA A 174 -0.80 -24.17 7.45
CA ALA A 174 -0.90 -25.62 7.62
C ALA A 174 -0.26 -26.06 8.95
N VAL A 175 -0.73 -27.16 9.51
CA VAL A 175 -0.11 -27.76 10.71
C VAL A 175 1.16 -28.48 10.30
N PHE A 176 2.26 -28.17 11.00
CA PHE A 176 3.58 -28.71 10.71
C PHE A 176 3.58 -30.25 10.67
N ARG A 177 4.11 -30.81 9.56
CA ARG A 177 4.16 -32.25 9.26
C ARG A 177 2.80 -32.94 9.04
N MET A 178 1.69 -32.20 8.89
CA MET A 178 0.38 -32.78 8.52
C MET A 178 -0.01 -32.42 7.08
N PRO A 179 0.35 -33.23 6.06
CA PRO A 179 0.18 -32.87 4.64
C PRO A 179 -1.29 -32.68 4.21
N ASP A 180 -2.25 -33.23 4.95
CA ASP A 180 -3.69 -33.07 4.66
C ASP A 180 -4.27 -31.72 5.15
N THR A 181 -3.46 -30.96 5.88
CA THR A 181 -3.73 -29.54 6.21
C THR A 181 -3.14 -28.57 5.18
N TYR A 182 -2.56 -29.06 4.08
CA TYR A 182 -2.05 -28.20 3.01
C TYR A 182 -3.20 -27.77 2.09
N LEU A 183 -3.17 -26.53 1.57
CA LEU A 183 -4.18 -26.04 0.62
C LEU A 183 -3.84 -26.54 -0.80
N ARG A 184 -4.45 -27.65 -1.19
CA ARG A 184 -4.22 -28.33 -2.49
C ARG A 184 -5.18 -27.83 -3.58
N LYS A 185 -4.87 -28.16 -4.84
CA LYS A 185 -5.72 -27.87 -6.01
C LYS A 185 -7.17 -28.32 -5.82
N GLY A 186 -8.11 -27.45 -6.18
CA GLY A 186 -9.54 -27.66 -6.08
C GLY A 186 -10.11 -27.53 -4.67
N GLN A 187 -9.29 -27.27 -3.64
CA GLN A 187 -9.79 -27.05 -2.28
C GLN A 187 -10.14 -25.58 -2.04
N THR A 188 -11.32 -25.39 -1.44
CA THR A 188 -11.67 -24.18 -0.70
C THR A 188 -11.42 -24.44 0.79
N ARG A 189 -10.92 -23.45 1.52
CA ARG A 189 -10.76 -23.44 2.98
C ARG A 189 -11.06 -22.04 3.50
N ASP A 190 -11.77 -21.95 4.63
CA ASP A 190 -12.01 -20.68 5.29
C ASP A 190 -10.82 -20.35 6.21
N SER A 191 -10.52 -19.06 6.34
CA SER A 191 -9.55 -18.57 7.32
C SER A 191 -10.13 -18.61 8.74
N ARG A 192 -9.26 -18.48 9.75
CA ARG A 192 -9.73 -18.04 11.07
C ARG A 192 -10.24 -16.59 11.00
N VAL A 193 -11.03 -16.17 11.98
CA VAL A 193 -11.37 -14.76 12.18
C VAL A 193 -10.10 -14.00 12.59
N PHE A 194 -9.85 -12.85 11.97
CA PHE A 194 -8.78 -11.92 12.32
C PHE A 194 -9.37 -10.67 12.96
N TRP A 195 -9.13 -10.52 14.26
CA TRP A 195 -9.55 -9.34 15.02
C TRP A 195 -8.57 -8.19 14.81
N ILE A 196 -9.09 -7.05 14.34
CA ILE A 196 -8.37 -5.81 14.14
C ILE A 196 -8.89 -4.79 15.15
N GLU A 197 -7.98 -4.28 15.96
CA GLU A 197 -8.24 -3.31 17.03
C GLU A 197 -8.01 -1.87 16.50
N ASP A 198 -8.30 -0.84 17.32
CA ASP A 198 -8.14 0.60 16.98
C ASP A 198 -8.98 1.14 15.81
N LEU A 199 -10.14 0.56 15.50
CA LEU A 199 -11.01 1.00 14.41
C LEU A 199 -12.35 1.55 14.93
N ASP A 200 -12.69 2.81 14.61
CA ASP A 200 -14.03 3.36 14.89
C ASP A 200 -15.04 2.77 13.89
N PRO A 201 -16.09 2.03 14.33
CA PRO A 201 -17.11 1.47 13.45
C PRO A 201 -17.78 2.50 12.54
N LYS A 202 -17.88 3.76 12.97
CA LYS A 202 -18.53 4.85 12.22
C LYS A 202 -17.73 5.32 11.00
N LEU A 203 -16.46 4.94 10.91
CA LEU A 203 -15.61 5.29 9.77
C LEU A 203 -15.61 4.23 8.67
N TRP A 204 -16.13 3.03 8.95
CA TRP A 204 -15.97 1.84 8.10
C TRP A 204 -17.30 1.22 7.63
N THR A 205 -18.36 2.04 7.50
CA THR A 205 -19.73 1.59 7.19
C THR A 205 -19.87 0.93 5.82
N LYS A 206 -19.00 1.27 4.86
CA LYS A 206 -18.98 0.74 3.48
C LYS A 206 -18.07 -0.48 3.31
N GLU A 207 -17.46 -0.97 4.38
CA GLU A 207 -16.55 -2.13 4.39
C GLU A 207 -15.40 -2.00 3.36
N LEU A 208 -14.87 -0.79 3.17
CA LEU A 208 -13.84 -0.52 2.17
C LEU A 208 -12.50 -1.11 2.62
N MET A 209 -12.06 -2.14 1.91
CA MET A 209 -10.79 -2.82 2.12
C MET A 209 -10.10 -3.10 0.78
N SER A 210 -8.79 -3.25 0.80
CA SER A 210 -8.00 -3.79 -0.32
C SER A 210 -7.15 -4.95 0.18
N LEU A 211 -7.21 -6.07 -0.55
CA LEU A 211 -6.54 -7.33 -0.20
C LEU A 211 -5.38 -7.61 -1.15
N LYS A 212 -4.21 -7.99 -0.61
CA LYS A 212 -3.02 -8.29 -1.41
C LYS A 212 -2.23 -9.44 -0.82
N ILE A 213 -2.00 -10.49 -1.60
CA ILE A 213 -1.27 -11.67 -1.13
C ILE A 213 0.24 -11.36 -1.06
N GLY A 214 0.79 -11.43 0.14
CA GLY A 214 2.19 -11.21 0.49
C GLY A 214 3.04 -12.44 0.23
N GLU A 215 3.68 -12.97 1.26
CA GLU A 215 4.45 -14.22 1.17
C GLU A 215 3.56 -15.47 1.01
N MET A 216 4.08 -16.48 0.31
CA MET A 216 3.43 -17.78 0.12
C MET A 216 4.50 -18.88 0.23
N ASP A 217 4.34 -19.85 1.14
CA ASP A 217 5.18 -21.04 1.24
C ASP A 217 4.38 -22.23 0.68
N SER A 218 4.96 -22.96 -0.27
CA SER A 218 4.41 -24.17 -0.84
C SER A 218 5.36 -25.35 -0.71
N ARG A 219 4.78 -26.55 -0.71
CA ARG A 219 5.50 -27.81 -0.69
C ARG A 219 5.08 -28.69 -1.86
N MET A 220 6.03 -29.50 -2.31
CA MET A 220 5.86 -30.58 -3.28
C MET A 220 5.64 -31.90 -2.52
#